data_AF-A0A838RZF6-F1
#
_entry.id   AF-A0A838RZF6-F1
#
_cell.length_a   1.000
_cell.length_b   1.000
_cell.length_c   1.000
_cell.angle_alpha   90.00
_cell.angle_beta   90.00
_cell.angle_gamma   90.00
#
_symmetry.space_group_name_H-M   'P 1'
#
loop_
_entity.id
_entity.type
_entity.pdbx_description
1 polymer ?
#
loop_
_entity_poly.entity_id
_entity_poly.type
_entity_poly.pdbx_seq_one_letter_code
_entity_poly.pdbx_strand_id
1 'polypeptide(L)'
;MSRTQEKIKDIVEPQAYEEVQDFFADPARSLTAYRFTDATADLLARWLDALADLPRGKGAAHALAGLRGVGKSHSLAAFGALIAPELRQNISDAHVGVSARRLTNRRHVVVHIARGTHTTLEEEVSAGLRAGFGNDAAGWGPTPVEALAGAMQHARGATLVLLVDTAYGREARVSRD
;
A
#
# COMPACT_ATOMS: atom_id res chain seq x y z
N MET A 1 -5.85 33.82 -48.99
CA MET A 1 -6.66 32.61 -48.75
C MET A 1 -6.11 31.90 -47.52
N SER A 2 -6.87 31.94 -46.42
CA SER A 2 -6.48 31.42 -45.10
C SER A 2 -6.34 29.89 -45.14
N ARG A 3 -5.13 29.38 -44.88
CA ARG A 3 -4.92 27.99 -44.46
C ARG A 3 -5.37 27.89 -43.01
N THR A 4 -6.67 27.67 -42.81
CA THR A 4 -7.23 27.37 -41.50
C THR A 4 -6.60 26.07 -41.01
N GLN A 5 -5.85 26.18 -39.92
CA GLN A 5 -5.27 25.06 -39.19
C GLN A 5 -6.38 24.05 -38.85
N GLU A 6 -6.39 22.90 -39.52
CA GLU A 6 -6.98 21.68 -38.95
C GLU A 6 -6.10 21.24 -37.78
N LYS A 7 -6.19 21.99 -36.66
CA LYS A 7 -5.85 21.46 -35.35
C LYS A 7 -6.92 20.43 -35.03
N ILE A 8 -6.66 19.19 -35.40
CA ILE A 8 -7.34 18.04 -34.82
C ILE A 8 -7.13 18.18 -33.31
N LYS A 9 -8.18 18.63 -32.61
CA LYS A 9 -8.27 18.47 -31.16
C LYS A 9 -8.56 16.99 -31.00
N ASP A 10 -7.62 16.25 -30.43
CA ASP A 10 -7.92 14.89 -29.96
C ASP A 10 -9.22 14.97 -29.15
N ILE A 11 -10.25 14.30 -29.64
CA ILE A 11 -11.54 14.23 -28.95
C ILE A 11 -11.29 13.29 -27.78
N VAL A 12 -10.99 13.86 -26.62
CA VAL A 12 -10.94 13.12 -25.36
C VAL A 12 -12.38 12.96 -24.90
N GLU A 13 -12.94 11.77 -25.06
CA GLU A 13 -14.23 11.44 -24.48
C GLU A 13 -14.09 11.41 -22.95
N PRO A 14 -14.81 12.26 -22.20
CA PRO A 14 -14.77 12.23 -20.75
C PRO A 14 -15.45 10.94 -20.28
N GLN A 15 -14.66 10.00 -19.78
CA GLN A 15 -15.20 8.87 -19.05
C GLN A 15 -15.57 9.30 -17.63
N ALA A 16 -16.71 8.83 -17.14
CA ALA A 16 -17.06 8.97 -15.73
C ALA A 16 -15.95 8.34 -14.89
N TYR A 17 -15.25 9.16 -14.12
CA TYR A 17 -14.20 8.73 -13.22
C TYR A 17 -14.77 8.65 -11.82
N GLU A 18 -14.90 7.43 -11.28
CA GLU A 18 -15.30 7.24 -9.90
C GLU A 18 -14.06 7.36 -9.01
N GLU A 19 -13.89 8.54 -8.41
CA GLU A 19 -12.72 8.88 -7.59
C GLU A 19 -12.57 7.90 -6.41
N VAL A 20 -11.43 7.20 -6.36
CA VAL A 20 -11.05 6.41 -5.18
C VAL A 20 -10.45 7.38 -4.16
N GLN A 21 -11.22 7.66 -3.10
CA GLN A 21 -10.82 8.57 -2.05
C GLN A 21 -9.93 7.88 -1.00
N ASP A 22 -10.40 6.76 -0.44
CA ASP A 22 -9.62 5.91 0.46
C ASP A 22 -9.10 4.68 -0.30
N PHE A 23 -7.80 4.70 -0.61
CA PHE A 23 -7.15 3.63 -1.36
C PHE A 23 -7.00 2.33 -0.55
N PHE A 24 -7.11 2.36 0.78
CA PHE A 24 -6.97 1.16 1.61
C PHE A 24 -8.31 0.50 1.93
N ALA A 25 -9.44 1.18 1.67
CA ALA A 25 -10.78 0.65 1.90
C ALA A 25 -11.14 -0.51 0.95
N ASP A 26 -10.72 -0.43 -0.31
CA ASP A 26 -10.92 -1.49 -1.32
C ASP A 26 -9.61 -1.74 -2.11
N PRO A 27 -8.78 -2.69 -1.65
CA PRO A 27 -7.49 -2.99 -2.28
C PRO A 27 -7.63 -3.47 -3.74
N ALA A 28 -8.71 -4.19 -4.07
CA ALA A 28 -8.93 -4.70 -5.42
C ALA A 28 -9.23 -3.56 -6.39
N ARG A 29 -10.11 -2.63 -5.98
CA ARG A 29 -10.42 -1.43 -6.75
C ARG A 29 -9.21 -0.51 -6.87
N SER A 30 -8.47 -0.29 -5.79
CA SER A 30 -7.25 0.52 -5.80
C SER A 30 -6.21 -0.03 -6.77
N LEU A 31 -5.97 -1.35 -6.78
CA LEU A 31 -5.05 -1.96 -7.72
C LEU A 31 -5.54 -1.81 -9.18
N THR A 32 -6.84 -2.02 -9.42
CA THR A 32 -7.44 -1.89 -10.76
C THR A 32 -7.35 -0.46 -11.30
N ALA A 33 -7.52 0.54 -10.43
CA ALA A 33 -7.41 1.95 -10.79
C ALA A 33 -5.96 2.45 -10.91
N TYR A 34 -4.97 1.69 -10.43
CA TYR A 34 -3.57 2.10 -10.45
C TYR A 34 -3.01 2.08 -11.87
N ARG A 35 -2.41 3.20 -12.28
CA ARG A 35 -1.75 3.33 -13.59
C ARG A 35 -0.25 3.22 -13.40
N PHE A 36 0.29 2.07 -13.80
CA PHE A 36 1.73 1.84 -13.81
C PHE A 36 2.39 2.72 -14.87
N THR A 37 3.43 3.42 -14.45
CA THR A 37 4.43 4.06 -15.31
C THR A 37 5.73 3.29 -15.18
N ASP A 38 6.66 3.41 -16.12
CA ASP A 38 7.95 2.72 -16.04
C ASP A 38 8.64 2.91 -14.68
N ALA A 39 8.62 4.15 -14.16
CA ALA A 39 9.22 4.48 -12.87
C ALA A 39 8.51 3.83 -11.68
N THR A 40 7.18 3.80 -11.68
CA THR A 40 6.41 3.22 -10.57
C THR A 40 6.37 1.70 -10.64
N ALA A 41 6.32 1.13 -11.84
CA ALA A 41 6.44 -0.31 -12.07
C ALA A 41 7.78 -0.83 -11.56
N ASP A 42 8.89 -0.20 -11.93
CA ASP A 42 10.23 -0.57 -11.48
C ASP A 42 10.41 -0.36 -9.97
N LEU A 43 9.84 0.71 -9.38
CA LEU A 43 9.85 0.91 -7.94
C LEU A 43 9.12 -0.23 -7.20
N LEU A 44 7.89 -0.53 -7.63
CA LEU A 44 7.05 -1.55 -6.99
C LEU A 44 7.64 -2.95 -7.18
N ALA A 45 8.16 -3.26 -8.37
CA ALA A 45 8.85 -4.53 -8.64
C ALA A 45 10.05 -4.71 -7.70
N ARG A 46 10.90 -3.68 -7.53
CA ARG A 46 12.04 -3.72 -6.61
C ARG A 46 11.62 -3.94 -5.15
N TRP A 47 10.51 -3.35 -4.72
CA TRP A 47 9.99 -3.57 -3.36
C TRP A 47 9.42 -4.99 -3.18
N LEU A 48 8.72 -5.52 -4.18
CA LEU A 48 8.22 -6.90 -4.17
C LEU A 48 9.38 -7.91 -4.16
N ASP A 49 10.43 -7.64 -4.94
CA ASP A 49 11.63 -8.47 -4.98
C ASP A 49 12.37 -8.43 -3.64
N ALA A 50 12.54 -7.25 -3.05
CA ALA A 50 13.12 -7.11 -1.71
C ALA A 50 12.32 -7.88 -0.65
N LEU A 51 10.99 -7.86 -0.72
CA LEU A 51 10.12 -8.64 0.16
C LEU A 51 10.26 -10.15 -0.08
N ALA A 52 10.33 -10.58 -1.35
CA ALA A 52 10.50 -11.98 -1.72
C ALA A 52 11.84 -12.54 -1.21
N ASP A 53 12.89 -11.73 -1.29
CA ASP A 53 14.26 -12.11 -0.92
C ASP A 53 14.59 -11.89 0.56
N LEU A 54 13.66 -11.29 1.34
CA LEU A 54 13.86 -11.03 2.76
C LEU A 54 14.17 -12.32 3.53
N PRO A 55 15.33 -12.44 4.22
CA PRO A 55 15.64 -13.64 4.99
C PRO A 55 14.70 -13.83 6.19
N ARG A 56 14.50 -15.09 6.62
CA ARG A 56 13.72 -15.38 7.83
C ARG A 56 14.35 -14.70 9.05
N GLY A 57 13.52 -14.09 9.89
CA GLY A 57 13.97 -13.38 11.09
C GLY A 57 14.67 -12.04 10.83
N LYS A 58 14.67 -11.55 9.58
CA LYS A 58 15.14 -10.21 9.23
C LYS A 58 13.95 -9.33 8.84
N GLY A 59 14.12 -8.02 9.00
CA GLY A 59 13.19 -7.00 8.53
C GLY A 59 13.87 -6.07 7.53
N ALA A 60 13.05 -5.38 6.74
CA ALA A 60 13.47 -4.29 5.87
C ALA A 60 12.48 -3.13 6.03
N ALA A 61 12.98 -1.90 5.84
CA ALA A 61 12.16 -0.70 5.89
C ALA A 61 12.39 0.11 4.62
N HIS A 62 11.31 0.51 3.98
CA HIS A 62 11.30 1.36 2.80
C HIS A 62 10.43 2.58 3.07
N ALA A 63 10.83 3.73 2.52
CA ALA A 63 10.09 4.96 2.63
C ALA A 63 9.86 5.55 1.24
N LEU A 64 8.64 6.02 0.99
CA LEU A 64 8.28 6.74 -0.23
C LEU A 64 8.05 8.22 0.12
N ALA A 65 8.90 9.09 -0.42
CA ALA A 65 8.79 10.53 -0.25
C ALA A 65 8.54 11.21 -1.61
N GLY A 66 7.84 12.35 -1.57
CA GLY A 66 7.50 13.09 -2.78
C GLY A 66 6.43 14.15 -2.51
N LEU A 67 6.20 15.01 -3.51
CA LEU A 67 5.27 16.15 -3.42
C LEU A 67 3.82 15.70 -3.15
N ARG A 68 2.96 16.63 -2.73
CA ARG A 68 1.51 16.36 -2.59
C ARG A 68 0.93 16.04 -3.97
N GLY A 69 0.02 15.07 -4.05
CA GLY A 69 -0.68 14.71 -5.29
C GLY A 69 0.06 13.75 -6.23
N VAL A 70 1.31 13.37 -5.96
CA VAL A 70 2.08 12.46 -6.85
C VAL A 70 1.69 10.97 -6.74
N GLY A 71 0.58 10.64 -6.07
CA GLY A 71 0.10 9.26 -5.98
C GLY A 71 0.81 8.34 -4.99
N LYS A 72 1.47 8.87 -3.94
CA LYS A 72 2.19 8.06 -2.93
C LYS A 72 1.29 7.06 -2.20
N SER A 73 0.16 7.53 -1.69
CA SER A 73 -0.83 6.70 -1.00
C SER A 73 -1.39 5.60 -1.91
N HIS A 74 -1.71 5.95 -3.15
CA HIS A 74 -2.18 4.98 -4.14
C HIS A 74 -1.11 3.94 -4.47
N SER A 75 0.16 4.35 -4.56
CA SER A 75 1.28 3.44 -4.79
C SER A 75 1.49 2.48 -3.62
N LEU A 76 1.36 2.95 -2.38
CA LEU A 76 1.47 2.11 -1.19
C LEU A 76 0.29 1.15 -1.05
N ALA A 77 -0.93 1.61 -1.37
CA ALA A 77 -2.12 0.76 -1.42
C ALA A 77 -2.01 -0.31 -2.51
N ALA A 78 -1.54 0.05 -3.70
CA ALA A 78 -1.29 -0.91 -4.79
C ALA A 78 -0.23 -1.95 -4.38
N PHE A 79 0.87 -1.53 -3.73
CA PHE A 79 1.86 -2.46 -3.16
C PHE A 79 1.23 -3.44 -2.17
N GLY A 80 0.40 -2.94 -1.24
CA GLY A 80 -0.35 -3.78 -0.30
C GLY A 80 -1.26 -4.80 -0.99
N ALA A 81 -2.01 -4.35 -1.99
CA ALA A 81 -2.88 -5.22 -2.78
C ALA A 81 -2.09 -6.30 -3.54
N LEU A 82 -0.91 -5.97 -4.08
CA LEU A 82 -0.03 -6.93 -4.77
C LEU A 82 0.51 -8.03 -3.85
N ILE A 83 0.61 -7.75 -2.54
CA ILE A 83 1.00 -8.77 -1.56
C ILE A 83 -0.14 -9.77 -1.31
N ALA A 84 -1.41 -9.39 -1.49
CA ALA A 84 -2.55 -10.29 -1.36
C ALA A 84 -2.62 -11.27 -2.56
N PRO A 85 -2.48 -12.60 -2.36
CA PRO A 85 -2.40 -13.58 -3.46
C PRO A 85 -3.56 -13.49 -4.47
N GLU A 86 -4.78 -13.29 -3.98
CA GLU A 86 -6.03 -13.25 -4.73
C GLU A 86 -6.13 -12.06 -5.70
N LEU A 87 -5.37 -10.99 -5.46
CA LEU A 87 -5.41 -9.78 -6.30
C LEU A 87 -4.31 -9.77 -7.37
N ARG A 88 -3.29 -10.63 -7.25
CA ARG A 88 -2.16 -10.67 -8.19
C ARG A 88 -2.53 -11.09 -9.61
N GLN A 89 -3.64 -11.82 -9.77
CA GLN A 89 -4.15 -12.23 -11.08
C GLN A 89 -4.69 -11.06 -11.91
N ASN A 90 -5.00 -9.93 -11.28
CA ASN A 90 -5.60 -8.76 -11.93
C ASN A 90 -4.57 -7.71 -12.35
N ILE A 91 -3.27 -8.02 -12.28
CA ILE A 91 -2.20 -7.08 -12.63
C ILE A 91 -2.06 -6.96 -14.15
N SER A 92 -2.19 -5.74 -14.68
CA SER A 92 -2.00 -5.46 -16.10
C SER A 92 -0.52 -5.32 -16.51
N ASP A 93 0.34 -4.87 -15.59
CA ASP A 93 1.77 -4.68 -15.84
C ASP A 93 2.55 -5.99 -15.72
N ALA A 94 3.21 -6.41 -16.81
CA ALA A 94 3.92 -7.67 -16.86
C ALA A 94 5.15 -7.72 -15.94
N HIS A 95 5.88 -6.60 -15.81
CA HIS A 95 7.08 -6.53 -14.98
C HIS A 95 6.72 -6.68 -13.50
N VAL A 96 5.74 -5.92 -13.03
CA VAL A 96 5.22 -6.03 -11.66
C VAL A 96 4.62 -7.41 -11.41
N GLY A 97 3.90 -7.95 -12.39
CA GLY A 97 3.31 -9.30 -12.30
C GLY A 97 4.34 -10.41 -12.12
N VAL A 98 5.54 -10.29 -12.70
CA VAL A 98 6.64 -11.24 -12.48
C VAL A 98 7.13 -11.18 -11.04
N SER A 99 7.45 -9.99 -10.53
CA SER A 99 7.93 -9.82 -9.14
C SER A 99 6.89 -10.24 -8.10
N ALA A 100 5.61 -9.90 -8.32
CA ALA A 100 4.52 -10.29 -7.42
C ALA A 100 4.36 -11.81 -7.29
N ARG A 101 4.58 -12.57 -8.38
CA ARG A 101 4.51 -14.05 -8.37
C ARG A 101 5.61 -14.68 -7.53
N ARG A 102 6.74 -14.01 -7.30
CA ARG A 102 7.81 -14.52 -6.42
C ARG A 102 7.37 -14.64 -4.96
N LEU A 103 6.33 -13.90 -4.56
CA LEU A 103 5.74 -13.97 -3.22
C LEU A 103 4.89 -15.23 -2.96
N THR A 104 4.65 -16.09 -3.96
CA THR A 104 3.75 -17.25 -3.84
C THR A 104 4.19 -18.28 -2.80
N ASN A 105 5.49 -18.39 -2.55
CA ASN A 105 6.04 -19.40 -1.64
C ASN A 105 5.99 -19.01 -0.15
N ARG A 106 5.42 -17.84 0.17
CA ARG A 106 5.37 -17.33 1.54
C ARG A 106 4.01 -16.73 1.86
N ARG A 107 3.55 -16.98 3.09
CA ARG A 107 2.39 -16.29 3.64
C ARG A 107 2.79 -14.89 4.07
N HIS A 108 1.91 -13.94 3.82
CA HIS A 108 2.08 -12.55 4.21
C HIS A 108 0.85 -12.11 5.01
N VAL A 109 1.05 -11.23 5.98
CA VAL A 109 -0.02 -10.52 6.68
C VAL A 109 0.25 -9.04 6.47
N VAL A 110 -0.68 -8.36 5.81
CA VAL A 110 -0.56 -6.91 5.54
C VAL A 110 -1.37 -6.17 6.58
N VAL A 111 -0.74 -5.22 7.26
CA VAL A 111 -1.37 -4.35 8.25
C VAL A 111 -1.21 -2.91 7.80
N HIS A 112 -2.31 -2.18 7.70
CA HIS A 112 -2.30 -0.75 7.43
C HIS A 112 -2.37 0.03 8.75
N ILE A 113 -1.47 1.00 8.92
CA ILE A 113 -1.41 1.92 10.05
C ILE A 113 -1.71 3.32 9.52
N ALA A 114 -2.92 3.81 9.81
CA ALA A 114 -3.41 5.10 9.36
C ALA A 114 -3.02 6.21 10.36
N ARG A 115 -1.95 6.97 10.04
CA ARG A 115 -1.37 7.99 10.92
C ARG A 115 -2.32 9.16 11.16
N GLY A 116 -2.41 9.53 12.44
CA GLY A 116 -3.35 10.38 13.18
C GLY A 116 -4.81 10.34 12.80
N THR A 117 -5.27 9.10 12.82
CA THR A 117 -6.60 8.73 13.28
C THR A 117 -6.73 8.77 14.81
N HIS A 118 -5.62 8.72 15.56
CA HIS A 118 -5.59 8.69 17.02
C HIS A 118 -4.63 9.72 17.61
N THR A 119 -4.58 9.80 18.95
CA THR A 119 -3.76 10.78 19.67
C THR A 119 -2.30 10.37 19.72
N THR A 120 -2.02 9.06 19.85
CA THR A 120 -0.64 8.55 19.96
C THR A 120 -0.31 7.49 18.91
N LEU A 121 0.99 7.30 18.65
CA LEU A 121 1.46 6.26 17.72
C LEU A 121 1.08 4.85 18.21
N GLU A 122 1.10 4.62 19.51
CA GLU A 122 0.71 3.36 20.15
C GLU A 122 -0.74 3.00 19.79
N GLU A 123 -1.64 3.97 19.91
CA GLU A 123 -3.06 3.80 19.57
C GLU A 123 -3.23 3.47 18.09
N GLU A 124 -2.52 4.16 17.20
CA GLU A 124 -2.56 3.93 15.75
C GLU A 124 -2.02 2.54 15.36
N VAL A 125 -0.88 2.13 15.92
CA VAL A 125 -0.30 0.81 15.70
C VAL A 125 -1.26 -0.27 16.22
N SER A 126 -1.80 -0.09 17.43
CA SER A 126 -2.73 -1.03 18.04
C SER A 126 -4.03 -1.14 17.23
N ALA A 127 -4.58 -0.02 16.74
CA ALA A 127 -5.75 0.00 15.88
C ALA A 127 -5.49 -0.72 14.54
N GLY A 128 -4.35 -0.45 13.89
CA GLY A 128 -3.95 -1.14 12.66
C GLY A 128 -3.82 -2.65 12.85
N LEU A 129 -3.15 -3.09 13.92
CA LEU A 129 -3.00 -4.51 14.24
C LEU A 129 -4.35 -5.19 14.50
N ARG A 130 -5.26 -4.56 15.23
CA ARG A 130 -6.62 -5.09 15.44
C ARG A 130 -7.36 -5.25 14.10
N ALA A 131 -7.29 -4.24 13.22
CA ALA A 131 -7.92 -4.32 11.91
C ALA A 131 -7.31 -5.45 11.05
N GLY A 132 -5.98 -5.57 11.02
CA GLY A 132 -5.28 -6.56 10.19
C GLY A 132 -5.37 -8.01 10.69
N PHE A 133 -5.55 -8.23 11.99
CA PHE A 133 -5.71 -9.57 12.57
C PHE A 133 -7.16 -9.94 12.91
N GLY A 134 -8.14 -9.04 12.69
CA GLY A 134 -9.57 -9.34 12.78
C GLY A 134 -10.21 -9.16 14.16
N ASN A 135 -9.95 -8.05 14.86
CA ASN A 135 -10.51 -7.67 16.17
C ASN A 135 -10.31 -8.69 17.31
N ASP A 136 -9.60 -9.80 17.09
CA ASP A 136 -9.23 -10.72 18.15
C ASP A 136 -8.33 -10.00 19.16
N ALA A 137 -8.87 -9.91 20.38
CA ALA A 137 -8.42 -9.06 21.46
C ALA A 137 -7.09 -9.53 22.06
N ALA A 138 -5.99 -9.33 21.34
CA ALA A 138 -4.69 -9.31 21.97
C ALA A 138 -4.46 -7.93 22.60
N GLY A 139 -4.15 -7.92 23.89
CA GLY A 139 -3.40 -6.82 24.49
C GLY A 139 -2.02 -6.80 23.85
N TRP A 140 -1.92 -6.15 22.68
CA TRP A 140 -0.70 -6.12 21.86
C TRP A 140 0.52 -5.64 22.66
N GLY A 141 0.30 -4.88 23.72
CA GLY A 141 1.32 -4.33 24.59
C GLY A 141 1.20 -2.81 24.61
N PRO A 142 1.71 -2.14 25.66
CA PRO A 142 1.62 -0.69 25.79
C PRO A 142 2.53 0.06 24.81
N THR A 143 3.61 -0.56 24.31
CA THR A 143 4.55 0.09 23.38
C THR A 143 4.46 -0.47 21.96
N PRO A 144 4.87 0.29 20.92
CA PRO A 144 4.86 -0.20 19.55
C PRO A 144 5.76 -1.43 19.37
N VAL A 145 6.88 -1.49 20.10
CA VAL A 145 7.82 -2.63 20.04
C VAL A 145 7.16 -3.90 20.56
N GLU A 146 6.49 -3.84 21.71
CA GLU A 146 5.76 -5.00 22.27
C GLU A 146 4.60 -5.40 21.36
N ALA A 147 3.87 -4.41 20.83
CA ALA A 147 2.78 -4.63 19.87
C ALA A 147 3.22 -5.41 18.64
N LEU A 148 4.35 -5.01 18.05
CA LEU A 148 4.92 -5.69 16.89
C LEU A 148 5.47 -7.08 17.24
N ALA A 149 6.07 -7.26 18.42
CA ALA A 149 6.52 -8.58 18.89
C ALA A 149 5.32 -9.54 19.04
N GLY A 150 4.22 -9.08 19.64
CA GLY A 150 2.98 -9.84 19.74
C GLY A 150 2.36 -10.15 18.38
N ALA A 151 2.36 -9.19 17.46
CA ALA A 151 1.87 -9.38 16.09
C ALA A 151 2.68 -10.42 15.31
N MET A 152 4.00 -10.44 15.46
CA MET A 152 4.87 -11.46 14.84
C MET A 152 4.56 -12.88 15.34
N GLN A 153 4.22 -13.03 16.62
CA GLN A 153 3.78 -14.32 17.17
C GLN A 153 2.43 -14.75 16.56
N HIS A 154 1.48 -13.81 16.43
CA HIS A 154 0.17 -14.06 15.83
C HIS A 154 0.22 -14.33 14.32
N ALA A 155 1.22 -13.79 13.62
CA ALA A 155 1.42 -14.07 12.20
C ALA A 155 1.76 -15.54 11.90
N ARG A 156 2.07 -16.37 12.92
CA ARG A 156 2.30 -17.82 12.82
C ARG A 156 3.26 -18.21 11.68
N GLY A 157 4.38 -17.50 11.59
CA GLY A 157 5.42 -17.73 10.57
C GLY A 157 5.16 -17.08 9.20
N ALA A 158 4.07 -16.32 9.05
CA ALA A 158 3.90 -15.41 7.92
C ALA A 158 4.80 -14.18 8.07
N THR A 159 5.20 -13.58 6.94
CA THR A 159 5.88 -12.29 6.94
C THR A 159 4.87 -11.18 7.23
N LEU A 160 5.06 -10.47 8.34
CA LEU A 160 4.28 -9.28 8.68
C LEU A 160 4.78 -8.09 7.84
N VAL A 161 3.87 -7.45 7.12
CA VAL A 161 4.14 -6.24 6.33
C VAL A 161 3.31 -5.10 6.90
N LEU A 162 3.99 -4.03 7.33
CA LEU A 162 3.35 -2.83 7.84
C LEU A 162 3.36 -1.76 6.74
N LEU A 163 2.18 -1.27 6.37
CA LEU A 163 2.00 -0.14 5.48
C LEU A 163 1.59 1.05 6.34
N VAL A 164 2.47 2.05 6.42
CA VAL A 164 2.24 3.25 7.23
C VAL A 164 1.98 4.42 6.29
N ASP A 165 0.76 4.96 6.34
CA ASP A 165 0.40 6.15 5.57
C ASP A 165 -0.37 7.15 6.43
N THR A 166 -0.52 8.37 5.92
CA THR A 166 -1.43 9.35 6.53
C THR A 166 -2.87 9.02 6.18
N ALA A 167 -3.77 9.09 7.16
CA ALA A 167 -5.19 8.82 6.93
C ALA A 167 -5.81 9.79 5.90
N TYR A 168 -6.76 9.29 5.11
CA TYR A 168 -7.55 10.12 4.20
C TYR A 168 -8.30 11.23 4.95
N GLY A 169 -8.51 12.38 4.29
CA GLY A 169 -9.21 13.52 4.88
C GLY A 169 -8.38 14.32 5.90
N ARG A 170 -7.13 13.95 6.13
CA ARG A 170 -6.25 14.67 7.06
C ARG A 170 -5.36 15.67 6.33
N GLU A 171 -5.54 16.95 6.65
CA GLU A 171 -4.72 18.03 6.12
C GLU A 171 -3.54 18.41 7.05
N ALA A 172 -3.68 18.15 8.35
CA ALA A 172 -2.68 18.49 9.35
C ALA A 172 -1.54 17.45 9.42
N ARG A 173 -0.31 17.92 9.62
CA ARG A 173 0.84 17.06 9.86
C ARG A 173 0.65 16.24 11.13
N VAL A 174 0.99 14.96 11.05
CA VAL A 174 1.04 14.08 12.22
C VAL A 174 2.20 14.54 13.11
N SER A 175 1.97 14.70 14.42
CA SER A 175 3.05 14.93 15.38
C SER A 175 4.08 13.80 15.28
N ARG A 176 5.35 14.16 15.40
CA ARG A 176 6.43 13.20 15.62
C ARG A 176 6.70 13.27 17.11
N ASP A 177 6.08 12.36 17.85
CA ASP A 177 6.48 12.11 19.24
C ASP A 177 7.85 11.42 19.25
#